data_AF-A0A149R1Q5-F1
#
_entry.id   AF-A0A149R1Q5-F1
#
_cell.length_a   1.000
_cell.length_b   1.000
_cell.length_c   1.000
_cell.angle_alpha   90.00
_cell.angle_beta   90.00
_cell.angle_gamma   90.00
#
_symmetry.space_group_name_H-M   'P 1'
#
loop_
_entity.id
_entity.type
_entity.pdbx_description
1 polymer ?
#
loop_
_entity_poly.entity_id
_entity_poly.type
_entity_poly.pdbx_seq_one_letter_code
_entity_poly.pdbx_strand_id
1 'polypeptide(L)'
;MSQTDQTTISKVLCGVTVEIFTYPNGEALLRTVDTYPVNGNDWHGPYKDAACAEADFVDRNAPPVITPEDLRRGRLNGTIAQTRDGAEMMLTMDRWTGGSCLTSFIVRPEGQV
;
A
#
# COMPACT_ATOMS: atom_id res chain seq x y z
N MET A 1 -2.23 -36.16 -14.41
CA MET A 1 -2.14 -35.23 -13.27
C MET A 1 -3.21 -34.18 -13.49
N SER A 2 -4.20 -34.09 -12.61
CA SER A 2 -5.37 -33.22 -12.80
C SER A 2 -4.96 -31.77 -12.64
N GLN A 3 -5.22 -30.98 -13.68
CA GLN A 3 -5.05 -29.54 -13.73
C GLN A 3 -6.15 -28.93 -12.85
N THR A 4 -5.89 -28.81 -11.54
CA THR A 4 -6.74 -28.00 -10.68
C THR A 4 -6.49 -26.56 -11.09
N ASP A 5 -7.50 -25.89 -11.65
CA ASP A 5 -7.44 -24.52 -12.15
C ASP A 5 -6.88 -23.56 -11.08
N GLN A 6 -5.56 -23.38 -11.11
CA GLN A 6 -4.85 -22.36 -10.36
C GLN A 6 -5.22 -21.02 -10.98
N THR A 7 -6.23 -20.36 -10.42
CA THR A 7 -6.73 -19.10 -10.95
C THR A 7 -5.94 -17.97 -10.30
N THR A 8 -4.76 -17.69 -10.84
CA THR A 8 -4.11 -16.39 -10.59
C THR A 8 -4.82 -15.36 -11.45
N ILE A 9 -5.37 -14.33 -10.81
CA ILE A 9 -5.93 -13.18 -11.51
C ILE A 9 -4.96 -11.99 -11.40
N SER A 10 -4.73 -11.32 -12.51
CA SER A 10 -3.96 -10.07 -12.54
C SER A 10 -4.93 -8.89 -12.64
N LYS A 11 -4.67 -7.83 -11.87
CA LYS A 11 -5.49 -6.61 -11.88
C LYS A 11 -4.70 -5.40 -11.44
N VAL A 12 -5.22 -4.20 -11.70
CA VAL A 12 -4.61 -2.95 -11.26
C VAL A 12 -5.31 -2.45 -10.01
N LEU A 13 -4.55 -2.24 -8.92
CA LEU A 13 -4.99 -1.61 -7.67
C LEU A 13 -4.06 -0.45 -7.34
N CYS A 14 -4.61 0.70 -6.96
CA CYS A 14 -3.84 1.88 -6.57
C CYS A 14 -2.74 2.28 -7.60
N GLY A 15 -2.98 2.02 -8.89
CA GLY A 15 -2.02 2.30 -9.97
C GLY A 15 -0.91 1.26 -10.14
N VAL A 16 -0.93 0.17 -9.35
CA VAL A 16 0.06 -0.93 -9.39
C VAL A 16 -0.62 -2.20 -9.87
N THR A 17 0.09 -2.98 -10.71
CA THR A 17 -0.36 -4.32 -11.09
C THR A 17 -0.15 -5.29 -9.94
N VAL A 18 -1.21 -5.96 -9.51
CA VAL A 18 -1.19 -7.00 -8.49
C VAL A 18 -1.65 -8.33 -9.09
N GLU A 19 -1.14 -9.41 -8.52
CA GLU A 19 -1.62 -10.76 -8.75
C GLU A 19 -2.25 -11.31 -7.48
N ILE A 20 -3.40 -11.97 -7.64
CA ILE A 20 -4.11 -12.63 -6.56
C ILE A 20 -4.22 -14.11 -6.91
N PHE A 21 -3.67 -14.95 -6.04
CA PHE A 21 -3.78 -16.39 -6.12
C PHE A 21 -4.84 -16.86 -5.11
N THR A 22 -5.82 -17.65 -5.54
CA THR A 22 -6.85 -18.21 -4.65
C THR A 22 -6.70 -19.72 -4.55
N TYR A 23 -6.53 -20.22 -3.33
CA TYR A 23 -6.51 -21.64 -3.02
C TYR A 23 -7.91 -22.27 -3.18
N PRO A 24 -8.02 -23.59 -3.42
CA PRO A 24 -9.32 -24.27 -3.50
C PRO A 24 -10.18 -24.16 -2.22
N ASN A 25 -9.57 -23.88 -1.07
CA ASN A 25 -10.27 -23.64 0.20
C ASN A 25 -10.84 -22.21 0.32
N GLY A 26 -10.61 -21.34 -0.67
CA GLY A 26 -11.06 -19.95 -0.71
C GLY A 26 -10.07 -18.93 -0.17
N GLU A 27 -8.98 -19.34 0.49
CA GLU A 27 -7.94 -18.42 0.98
C GLU A 27 -7.18 -17.81 -0.20
N ALA A 28 -6.69 -16.59 -0.01
CA ALA A 28 -5.99 -15.84 -1.05
C ALA A 28 -4.60 -15.39 -0.64
N LEU A 29 -3.71 -15.26 -1.62
CA LEU A 29 -2.44 -14.55 -1.52
C LEU A 29 -2.45 -13.38 -2.51
N LEU A 30 -1.78 -12.30 -2.16
CA LEU A 30 -1.61 -11.13 -3.03
C LEU A 30 -0.14 -10.74 -3.12
N ARG A 31 0.33 -10.43 -4.33
CA ARG A 31 1.64 -9.81 -4.56
C ARG A 31 1.51 -8.66 -5.54
N THR A 32 2.47 -7.73 -5.51
CA THR A 32 2.66 -6.82 -6.64
C THR A 32 3.48 -7.48 -7.74
N VAL A 33 3.37 -6.97 -8.96
CA VAL A 33 4.17 -7.39 -10.11
C VAL A 33 5.13 -6.27 -10.50
N ASP A 34 6.40 -6.63 -10.75
CA ASP A 34 7.45 -5.72 -11.24
C ASP A 34 7.57 -4.41 -10.45
N THR A 35 7.26 -4.45 -9.16
CA THR A 35 7.29 -3.27 -8.29
C THR A 35 8.63 -3.20 -7.55
N TYR A 36 9.13 -1.98 -7.35
CA TYR A 36 10.33 -1.72 -6.55
C TYR A 36 9.91 -1.12 -5.19
N PRO A 37 10.52 -1.55 -4.08
CA PRO A 37 11.61 -2.53 -3.97
C PRO A 37 11.14 -3.98 -4.26
N VAL A 38 12.07 -4.83 -4.71
CA VAL A 38 11.78 -6.17 -5.24
C VAL A 38 11.07 -7.07 -4.23
N ASN A 39 11.31 -6.87 -2.94
CA ASN A 39 10.62 -7.59 -1.85
C ASN A 39 9.12 -7.27 -1.78
N GLY A 40 8.64 -6.21 -2.43
CA GLY A 40 7.20 -5.96 -2.58
C GLY A 40 6.48 -6.99 -3.44
N ASN A 41 7.22 -7.76 -4.25
CA ASN A 41 6.69 -8.79 -5.14
C ASN A 41 6.54 -10.17 -4.47
N ASP A 42 6.86 -10.27 -3.17
CA ASP A 42 6.61 -11.48 -2.40
C ASP A 42 5.10 -11.69 -2.21
N TRP A 43 4.68 -12.94 -2.02
CA TRP A 43 3.28 -13.26 -1.75
C TRP A 43 2.92 -12.93 -0.30
N HIS A 44 1.93 -12.06 -0.09
CA HIS A 44 1.37 -11.72 1.21
C HIS A 44 0.11 -12.56 1.50
N GLY A 45 -0.10 -12.87 2.79
CA GLY A 45 -1.24 -13.64 3.28
C GLY A 45 -0.81 -14.82 4.17
N PRO A 46 -1.64 -15.87 4.31
CA PRO A 46 -2.94 -16.05 3.64
C PRO A 46 -4.01 -15.09 4.16
N TYR A 47 -4.83 -14.59 3.24
CA TYR A 47 -6.06 -13.85 3.51
C TYR A 47 -7.26 -14.79 3.47
N LYS A 48 -8.33 -14.44 4.18
CA LYS A 48 -9.57 -15.23 4.22
C LYS A 48 -10.16 -15.47 2.82
N ASP A 49 -10.12 -14.45 1.97
CA ASP A 49 -10.57 -14.48 0.59
C ASP A 49 -9.89 -13.35 -0.22
N ALA A 50 -10.11 -13.34 -1.53
CA ALA A 50 -9.55 -12.33 -2.43
C ALA A 50 -10.00 -10.90 -2.06
N ALA A 51 -11.24 -10.71 -1.61
CA ALA A 51 -11.75 -9.39 -1.26
C ALA A 51 -11.03 -8.82 -0.02
N CYS A 52 -10.72 -9.66 0.98
CA CYS A 52 -9.90 -9.27 2.11
C CYS A 52 -8.48 -8.87 1.69
N ALA A 53 -7.86 -9.61 0.77
CA ALA A 53 -6.52 -9.28 0.27
C ALA A 53 -6.49 -7.91 -0.43
N GLU A 54 -7.49 -7.65 -1.27
CA GLU A 54 -7.64 -6.37 -1.97
C GLU A 54 -7.87 -5.20 -1.01
N ALA A 55 -8.75 -5.38 -0.02
CA ALA A 55 -9.05 -4.35 0.96
C ALA A 55 -7.82 -3.99 1.80
N ASP A 56 -7.03 -4.99 2.22
CA ASP A 56 -5.77 -4.76 2.94
C ASP A 56 -4.75 -4.03 2.05
N PHE A 57 -4.60 -4.42 0.78
CA PHE A 57 -3.71 -3.73 -0.15
C PHE A 57 -4.12 -2.26 -0.37
N VAL A 58 -5.41 -2.01 -0.60
CA VAL A 58 -5.94 -0.65 -0.80
C VAL A 58 -5.78 0.18 0.47
N ASP A 59 -6.07 -0.38 1.64
CA ASP A 59 -5.83 0.30 2.91
C ASP A 59 -4.35 0.69 3.00
N ARG A 60 -3.43 -0.27 2.85
CA ARG A 60 -1.97 -0.05 2.97
C ARG A 60 -1.43 1.05 2.05
N ASN A 61 -2.04 1.22 0.88
CA ASN A 61 -1.69 2.25 -0.10
C ASN A 61 -2.46 3.57 0.07
N ALA A 62 -3.40 3.67 1.01
CA ALA A 62 -4.11 4.91 1.27
C ALA A 62 -3.15 5.99 1.79
N PRO A 63 -3.24 7.24 1.27
CA PRO A 63 -2.44 8.35 1.78
C PRO A 63 -2.64 8.54 3.28
N PRO A 64 -1.57 8.76 4.06
CA PRO A 64 -1.69 9.10 5.47
C PRO A 64 -2.54 10.35 5.67
N VAL A 65 -3.43 10.31 6.66
CA VAL A 65 -4.18 11.47 7.12
C VAL A 65 -3.50 12.00 8.38
N ILE A 66 -3.07 13.26 8.34
CA ILE A 66 -2.34 13.89 9.44
C ILE A 66 -3.06 15.17 9.90
N THR A 67 -2.80 15.57 11.14
CA THR A 67 -3.35 16.82 11.68
C THR A 67 -2.48 18.02 11.30
N PRO A 68 -2.97 19.27 11.44
CA PRO A 68 -2.14 20.47 11.30
C PRO A 68 -0.95 20.50 12.26
N GLU A 69 -1.09 19.93 13.46
CA GLU A 69 0.01 19.87 14.44
C GLU A 69 1.07 18.84 14.02
N ASP A 70 0.67 17.69 13.48
CA ASP A 70 1.60 16.71 12.89
C ASP A 70 2.38 17.32 11.72
N LEU A 71 1.70 18.07 10.85
CA LEU A 71 2.34 18.79 9.74
C LEU A 71 3.38 19.79 10.26
N ARG A 72 3.02 20.58 11.27
CA ARG A 72 3.94 21.56 11.88
C ARG A 72 5.18 20.88 12.47
N ARG A 73 4.99 19.77 13.20
CA ARG A 73 6.09 18.98 13.78
C ARG A 73 6.97 18.34 12.69
N GLY A 74 6.34 17.78 11.66
CA GLY A 74 7.02 17.15 10.53
C GLY A 74 7.88 18.11 9.72
N ARG A 75 7.47 19.38 9.60
CA ARG A 75 8.32 20.42 8.99
C ARG A 75 9.51 20.77 9.87
N LEU A 76 9.31 20.86 11.19
CA LEU A 76 10.35 21.26 12.14
C LEU A 76 11.45 20.20 12.28
N ASN A 77 11.09 18.92 12.28
CA ASN A 77 12.04 17.81 12.43
C ASN A 77 12.62 17.32 11.08
N GLY A 78 12.17 17.88 9.95
CA GLY A 78 12.64 17.52 8.62
C GLY A 78 12.03 16.24 8.03
N THR A 79 10.96 15.67 8.61
CA THR A 79 10.27 14.51 8.03
C THR A 79 9.22 14.88 6.98
N ILE A 80 8.91 16.18 6.82
CA ILE A 80 8.08 16.72 5.74
C ILE A 80 8.87 17.85 5.05
N ALA A 81 8.99 17.75 3.73
CA ALA A 81 9.70 18.73 2.93
C ALA A 81 9.01 18.93 1.57
N GLN A 82 9.28 20.07 0.95
CA GLN A 82 8.85 20.34 -0.42
C GLN A 82 9.78 19.63 -1.42
N THR A 83 9.17 18.99 -2.42
CA THR A 83 9.88 18.51 -3.61
C THR A 83 10.33 19.70 -4.44
N ARG A 84 11.17 19.43 -5.45
CA ARG A 84 11.61 20.45 -6.41
C ARG A 84 10.45 21.16 -7.12
N ASP A 85 9.33 20.45 -7.31
CA ASP A 85 8.14 20.97 -8.00
C ASP A 85 7.15 21.65 -7.03
N GLY A 86 7.53 21.81 -5.76
CA GLY A 86 6.76 22.52 -4.73
C GLY A 86 5.70 21.68 -4.00
N ALA A 87 5.56 20.39 -4.31
CA ALA A 87 4.66 19.50 -3.60
C ALA A 87 5.26 19.10 -2.23
N GLU A 88 4.49 19.18 -1.16
CA GLU A 88 4.93 18.66 0.14
C GLU A 88 4.76 17.16 0.22
N MET A 89 5.82 16.47 0.62
CA MET A 89 5.83 15.02 0.82
C MET A 89 6.36 14.70 2.21
N MET A 90 5.84 13.62 2.79
CA MET A 90 6.28 13.09 4.08
C MET A 90 7.17 11.87 3.87
N LEU A 91 8.27 11.78 4.60
CA LEU A 91 9.04 10.55 4.70
C LEU A 91 8.30 9.56 5.60
N THR A 92 7.85 8.44 5.04
CA THR A 92 7.12 7.38 5.75
C THR A 92 7.71 6.02 5.48
N MET A 93 7.32 5.02 6.26
CA MET A 93 7.54 3.62 5.94
C MET A 93 6.36 3.11 5.11
N ASP A 94 6.64 2.57 3.94
CA ASP A 94 5.66 1.93 3.07
C ASP A 94 5.08 0.70 3.78
N ARG A 95 3.75 0.63 3.90
CA ARG A 95 3.06 -0.40 4.69
C ARG A 95 2.96 -1.74 3.97
N TRP A 96 3.30 -1.78 2.69
CA TRP A 96 3.32 -2.98 1.87
C TRP A 96 4.72 -3.61 1.88
N THR A 97 5.73 -2.84 1.52
CA THR A 97 7.12 -3.27 1.31
C THR A 97 8.02 -3.10 2.53
N GLY A 98 7.61 -2.28 3.50
CA GLY A 98 8.44 -1.91 4.66
C GLY A 98 9.63 -1.01 4.30
N GLY A 99 9.70 -0.47 3.08
CA GLY A 99 10.75 0.46 2.67
C GLY A 99 10.44 1.92 3.04
N SER A 100 11.45 2.75 3.23
CA SER A 100 11.25 4.20 3.39
C SER A 100 10.85 4.83 2.05
N CYS A 101 9.78 5.61 2.03
CA CYS A 101 9.23 6.26 0.84
C CYS A 101 8.85 7.73 1.11
N LEU A 102 8.87 8.54 0.05
CA LEU A 102 8.27 9.87 0.06
C LEU A 102 6.79 9.72 -0.34
N THR A 103 5.90 10.15 0.54
CA THR A 103 4.47 9.86 0.45
C THR A 103 3.66 11.14 0.52
N SER A 104 2.69 11.26 -0.38
CA SER A 104 1.67 12.29 -0.32
C SER A 104 0.75 12.06 0.87
N PHE A 105 0.30 13.12 1.53
CA PHE A 105 -0.56 13.03 2.71
C PHE A 105 -1.76 13.96 2.58
N ILE A 106 -2.77 13.72 3.41
CA ILE A 106 -3.97 14.55 3.53
C ILE A 106 -3.94 15.24 4.89
N VAL A 107 -4.17 16.54 4.93
CA VAL A 107 -4.29 17.28 6.18
C VAL A 107 -5.77 17.41 6.55
N ARG A 108 -6.16 16.92 7.73
CA ARG A 108 -7.52 17.11 8.26
C ARG A 108 -7.48 17.65 9.69
N PRO A 109 -8.40 18.55 10.09
CA PRO A 109 -8.54 18.98 11.48
C PRO A 109 -8.80 17.79 12.42
N GLU A 110 -8.36 17.88 13.67
CA GLU A 110 -8.71 16.88 14.69
C GLU A 110 -10.24 16.74 14.80
N GLY A 111 -10.73 15.50 14.83
CA GLY A 111 -12.14 15.19 15.07
C GLY A 111 -13.05 15.14 13.84
N GLN A 112 -12.54 15.28 12.61
CA GLN A 112 -13.30 15.01 11.38
C GLN A 112 -12.91 13.66 10.76
N VAL A 113 -13.79 12.67 10.90
CA VAL A 113 -13.73 11.37 10.19
C VAL A 113 -14.38 11.50 8.82
#